data_AF-T0RQN7-F1
#
_entry.id   AF-T0RQN7-F1
#
_cell.length_a   1.000
_cell.length_b   1.000
_cell.length_c   1.000
_cell.angle_alpha   90.00
_cell.angle_beta   90.00
_cell.angle_gamma   90.00
#
_symmetry.space_group_name_H-M   'P 1'
#
loop_
_entity.id
_entity.type
_entity.pdbx_description
1 polymer ?
#
loop_
_entity_poly.entity_id
_entity_poly.type
_entity_poly.pdbx_seq_one_letter_code
_entity_poly.pdbx_strand_id
1 'polypeptide(L)'
;MLDLLLPLLLLAALAYVGYLVVGQAPKKLKKDDSVAKEKSKEKLPEKVKKPATKPQAKAPTVAAPSTKHADHPLLAHVLKGHTGPITAATFSPNGRFIATASTDRSVRLTLRESLGAKNPTFKTINLPYDYSTVCSFSSDGKTLGVATADGQNVLLYSKFKTKPEVVGSFPVGHNVLSLLLNDIGDEWMTLLTVGRDDDTDIKCWNTTGTLLQTTSVNQIQNFHGVQSLDNRFIAVAAYTPEVKIYEIQRSKTGAFVKLHKAMALQGHTSGVTDIAFDGSDQKPVNRIVTASKDGTVRVWDINVRYKLEEDPKCIKTFQAPSGHYSTVDITPNGEWIAMTQGSSLFFLDVATMTVRHEVLHAQDDAISRIEFDAAGAELLVQGTTSRVIKVYRVPKA
;
A
#
# COMPACT_ATOMS: atom_id res chain seq x y z
N MET A 1 -51.99 -37.52 35.12
CA MET A 1 -50.68 -38.21 35.09
C MET A 1 -50.08 -38.30 33.67
N LEU A 2 -50.64 -37.61 32.65
CA LEU A 2 -50.05 -37.56 31.30
C LEU A 2 -49.30 -36.25 30.98
N ASP A 3 -49.57 -35.14 31.68
CA ASP A 3 -48.96 -33.83 31.36
C ASP A 3 -47.51 -33.64 31.82
N LEU A 4 -46.95 -34.57 32.60
CA LEU A 4 -45.53 -34.56 32.99
C LEU A 4 -44.64 -35.47 32.14
N LEU A 5 -45.23 -36.36 31.33
CA LEU A 5 -44.47 -37.36 30.56
C LEU A 5 -43.88 -36.79 29.26
N LEU A 6 -44.60 -35.86 28.62
CA LEU A 6 -44.17 -35.23 27.38
C LEU A 6 -42.86 -34.40 27.52
N PRO A 7 -42.71 -33.51 28.51
CA PRO A 7 -41.47 -32.74 28.66
C PRO A 7 -40.28 -33.61 29.08
N LEU A 8 -40.52 -34.71 29.80
CA LEU A 8 -39.50 -35.64 30.23
C LEU A 8 -38.95 -36.48 29.07
N LEU A 9 -39.81 -36.90 28.14
CA LEU A 9 -39.41 -37.55 26.89
C LEU A 9 -38.64 -36.59 25.96
N LEU A 10 -39.01 -35.31 25.95
CA LEU A 10 -38.34 -34.30 25.12
C LEU A 10 -36.93 -33.97 25.64
N LEU A 11 -36.76 -33.92 26.96
CA LEU A 11 -35.45 -33.81 27.61
C LEU A 11 -34.57 -35.03 27.36
N ALA A 12 -35.13 -36.24 27.43
CA ALA A 12 -34.40 -37.47 27.12
C ALA A 12 -33.95 -37.54 25.64
N ALA A 13 -34.80 -37.07 24.71
CA ALA A 13 -34.45 -36.98 23.30
C ALA A 13 -33.32 -35.97 23.04
N LEU A 14 -33.36 -34.79 23.67
CA LEU A 14 -32.30 -33.79 23.57
C LEU A 14 -30.98 -34.27 24.17
N ALA A 15 -31.02 -35.00 25.29
CA ALA A 15 -29.84 -35.63 25.89
C ALA A 15 -29.24 -36.71 24.97
N TYR A 16 -30.08 -37.49 24.30
CA TYR A 16 -29.64 -38.52 23.33
C TYR A 16 -29.02 -37.91 22.08
N VAL A 17 -29.57 -36.81 21.55
CA VAL A 17 -28.97 -36.06 20.44
C VAL A 17 -27.63 -35.45 20.86
N GLY A 18 -27.55 -34.88 22.07
CA GLY A 18 -26.28 -34.40 22.64
C GLY A 18 -25.23 -35.50 22.76
N TYR A 19 -25.62 -36.71 23.19
CA TYR A 19 -24.74 -37.88 23.25
C TYR A 19 -24.23 -38.30 21.86
N LEU A 20 -25.09 -38.28 20.83
CA LEU A 20 -24.68 -38.61 19.46
C LEU A 20 -23.73 -37.56 18.86
N VAL A 21 -23.93 -36.28 19.18
CA VAL A 21 -23.09 -35.17 18.67
C VAL A 21 -21.73 -35.12 19.39
N VAL A 22 -21.70 -35.39 20.70
CA VAL A 22 -20.44 -35.42 21.49
C VAL A 22 -19.68 -36.74 21.28
N GLY A 23 -20.35 -37.82 20.91
CA GLY A 23 -19.74 -39.12 20.60
C GLY A 23 -18.99 -39.18 19.27
N GLN A 24 -19.06 -38.14 18.44
CA GLN A 24 -18.34 -38.04 17.16
C GLN A 24 -17.22 -37.00 17.21
N ALA A 25 -16.19 -37.28 18.02
CA ALA A 25 -14.91 -36.60 17.87
C ALA A 25 -14.21 -37.08 16.57
N PRO A 26 -13.62 -36.18 15.75
CA PRO A 26 -12.92 -36.60 14.54
C PRO A 26 -11.66 -37.41 14.91
N LYS A 27 -11.59 -38.65 14.41
CA LYS A 27 -10.40 -39.50 14.50
C LYS A 27 -9.25 -38.81 13.77
N LYS A 28 -8.17 -38.51 14.49
CA LYS A 28 -6.86 -38.15 13.92
C LYS A 28 -6.43 -39.22 12.92
N LEU A 29 -6.26 -38.83 11.65
CA LEU A 29 -5.61 -39.63 10.62
C LEU A 29 -4.14 -39.85 11.02
N LYS A 30 -3.82 -41.05 11.48
CA LYS A 30 -2.44 -41.58 11.48
C LYS A 30 -2.11 -41.97 10.05
N LYS A 31 -1.04 -41.42 9.49
CA LYS A 31 -0.34 -42.02 8.35
C LYS A 31 0.45 -43.21 8.90
N ASP A 32 0.00 -44.43 8.59
CA ASP A 32 0.80 -45.63 8.75
C ASP A 32 1.46 -45.95 7.41
N ASP A 33 2.79 -45.81 7.41
CA ASP A 33 3.69 -46.35 6.41
C ASP A 33 3.91 -47.85 6.70
N SER A 34 3.37 -48.73 5.86
CA SER A 34 3.94 -50.06 5.56
C SER A 34 3.16 -50.63 4.38
N VAL A 35 3.81 -51.12 3.33
CA VAL A 35 4.23 -52.51 3.04
C VAL A 35 4.86 -52.43 1.63
N ALA A 36 5.93 -53.08 1.19
CA ALA A 36 6.81 -54.12 1.71
C ALA A 36 8.19 -53.99 1.03
N LYS A 37 9.19 -54.50 1.74
CA LYS A 37 10.51 -54.88 1.22
C LYS A 37 10.36 -56.07 0.27
N GLU A 38 10.95 -55.96 -0.91
CA GLU A 38 11.46 -57.12 -1.64
C GLU A 38 12.98 -56.96 -1.76
N LYS A 39 13.70 -57.94 -1.19
CA LYS A 39 15.16 -58.02 -1.20
C LYS A 39 15.58 -58.81 -2.44
N SER A 40 16.26 -58.18 -3.37
CA SER A 40 17.17 -58.87 -4.29
C SER A 40 18.61 -58.57 -3.86
N LYS A 41 19.35 -59.66 -3.58
CA LYS A 41 20.78 -59.65 -3.28
C LYS A 41 21.52 -59.46 -4.59
N GLU A 42 22.39 -58.45 -4.69
CA GLU A 42 23.43 -58.47 -5.72
C GLU A 42 24.74 -57.89 -5.18
N LYS A 43 25.82 -58.58 -5.54
CA LYS A 43 27.18 -58.48 -4.99
C LYS A 43 27.87 -57.19 -5.42
N LEU A 44 28.65 -56.60 -4.51
CA LEU A 44 29.69 -55.63 -4.80
C LEU A 44 30.83 -56.28 -5.63
N PRO A 45 31.32 -55.65 -6.70
CA PRO A 45 32.67 -55.88 -7.18
C PRO A 45 33.61 -54.71 -6.87
N GLU A 46 34.89 -55.08 -6.87
CA GLU A 46 36.08 -54.33 -6.48
C GLU A 46 36.39 -53.05 -7.28
N LYS A 47 37.24 -52.24 -6.64
CA LYS A 47 37.96 -51.08 -7.18
C LYS A 47 38.65 -51.38 -8.52
N VAL A 48 38.37 -50.58 -9.53
CA VAL A 48 39.22 -50.42 -10.73
C VAL A 48 39.70 -48.97 -10.85
N LYS A 49 41.01 -48.81 -11.04
CA LYS A 49 41.73 -47.53 -11.15
C LYS A 49 41.43 -46.80 -12.48
N LYS A 50 41.42 -45.47 -12.41
CA LYS A 50 41.26 -44.49 -13.50
C LYS A 50 42.28 -44.64 -14.64
N PRO A 51 41.89 -44.30 -15.88
CA PRO A 51 42.77 -43.64 -16.85
C PRO A 51 42.50 -42.13 -16.90
N ALA A 52 43.57 -41.36 -17.06
CA ALA A 52 43.56 -39.90 -17.14
C ALA A 52 43.01 -39.39 -18.49
N THR A 53 42.06 -38.45 -18.45
CA THR A 53 41.55 -37.72 -19.61
C THR A 53 42.03 -36.27 -19.61
N LYS A 54 42.54 -35.84 -20.78
CA LYS A 54 43.03 -34.49 -21.11
C LYS A 54 41.90 -33.44 -21.09
N PRO A 55 42.20 -32.14 -20.95
CA PRO A 55 41.19 -31.09 -20.77
C PRO A 55 40.42 -30.85 -22.07
N GLN A 56 39.10 -31.05 -22.06
CA GLN A 56 38.19 -30.59 -23.11
C GLN A 56 37.76 -29.14 -22.84
N ALA A 57 37.75 -28.36 -23.91
CA ALA A 57 37.46 -26.93 -23.94
C ALA A 57 36.09 -26.61 -23.32
N LYS A 58 36.06 -25.54 -22.51
CA LYS A 58 34.83 -24.99 -21.92
C LYS A 58 33.86 -24.61 -23.04
N ALA A 59 32.67 -25.22 -23.03
CA ALA A 59 31.50 -24.67 -23.71
C ALA A 59 31.28 -23.23 -23.19
N PRO A 60 30.85 -22.28 -24.04
CA PRO A 60 30.59 -20.93 -23.60
C PRO A 60 29.46 -20.96 -22.56
N THR A 61 29.81 -20.70 -21.31
CA THR A 61 28.86 -20.32 -20.26
C THR A 61 28.01 -19.18 -20.80
N VAL A 62 26.74 -19.46 -21.07
CA VAL A 62 25.72 -18.42 -21.22
C VAL A 62 25.80 -17.59 -19.95
N ALA A 63 26.28 -16.36 -20.10
CA ALA A 63 26.35 -15.41 -19.02
C ALA A 63 24.95 -15.30 -18.42
N ALA A 64 24.85 -15.48 -17.09
CA ALA A 64 23.68 -15.02 -16.36
C ALA A 64 23.41 -13.56 -16.78
N PRO A 65 22.16 -13.16 -17.06
CA PRO A 65 21.89 -11.79 -17.46
C PRO A 65 22.30 -10.87 -16.33
N SER A 66 23.44 -10.21 -16.50
CA SER A 66 23.83 -9.08 -15.67
C SER A 66 22.94 -7.92 -16.09
N THR A 67 21.75 -7.81 -15.50
CA THR A 67 20.89 -6.66 -15.67
C THR A 67 21.56 -5.47 -14.99
N LYS A 68 22.28 -4.67 -15.77
CA LYS A 68 22.76 -3.36 -15.36
C LYS A 68 21.53 -2.45 -15.19
N HIS A 69 20.93 -2.47 -14.01
CA HIS A 69 19.75 -1.69 -13.63
C HIS A 69 20.02 -0.19 -13.41
N ALA A 70 20.87 0.45 -14.22
CA ALA A 70 21.44 1.76 -13.88
C ALA A 70 21.18 2.91 -14.88
N ASP A 71 20.80 2.64 -16.13
CA ASP A 71 21.02 3.65 -17.19
C ASP A 71 19.72 4.15 -17.87
N HIS A 72 18.63 4.36 -17.12
CA HIS A 72 17.53 5.17 -17.66
C HIS A 72 17.78 6.65 -17.38
N PRO A 73 17.66 7.58 -18.35
CA PRO A 73 17.98 9.00 -18.16
C PRO A 73 17.13 9.69 -17.07
N LEU A 74 15.94 9.16 -16.79
CA LEU A 74 15.08 9.65 -15.73
C LEU A 74 15.43 9.07 -14.34
N LEU A 75 16.21 7.98 -14.24
CA LEU A 75 16.54 7.41 -12.93
C LEU A 75 17.49 8.35 -12.19
N ALA A 76 17.01 8.96 -11.10
CA ALA A 76 17.78 9.90 -10.29
C ALA A 76 18.57 9.17 -9.20
N HIS A 77 17.87 8.35 -8.42
CA HIS A 77 18.40 7.75 -7.21
C HIS A 77 17.90 6.33 -7.00
N VAL A 78 18.73 5.50 -6.36
CA VAL A 78 18.35 4.17 -5.88
C VAL A 78 18.65 4.10 -4.39
N LEU A 79 17.62 4.11 -3.57
CA LEU A 79 17.71 4.05 -2.12
C LEU A 79 17.89 2.58 -1.73
N LYS A 80 19.10 2.24 -1.30
CA LYS A 80 19.50 0.87 -0.95
C LYS A 80 19.71 0.70 0.54
N GLY A 81 19.74 -0.56 0.95
CA GLY A 81 20.32 -1.00 2.21
C GLY A 81 19.34 -1.64 3.18
N HIS A 82 18.03 -1.59 2.93
CA HIS A 82 17.08 -2.45 3.62
C HIS A 82 17.42 -3.93 3.36
N THR A 83 17.28 -4.75 4.39
CA THR A 83 17.60 -6.19 4.29
C THR A 83 16.38 -7.03 3.94
N GLY A 84 15.18 -6.47 4.09
CA GLY A 84 13.90 -7.07 3.72
C GLY A 84 13.12 -6.22 2.70
N PRO A 85 12.01 -6.76 2.17
CA PRO A 85 11.08 -6.00 1.33
C PRO A 85 10.64 -4.68 1.97
N ILE A 86 10.50 -3.65 1.13
CA ILE A 86 9.99 -2.35 1.53
C ILE A 86 8.46 -2.40 1.45
N THR A 87 7.81 -2.10 2.57
CA THR A 87 6.35 -2.19 2.73
C THR A 87 5.68 -0.85 2.41
N ALA A 88 6.32 0.26 2.73
CA ALA A 88 5.84 1.59 2.39
C ALA A 88 7.02 2.56 2.18
N ALA A 89 6.80 3.57 1.35
CA ALA A 89 7.72 4.67 1.17
C ALA A 89 6.96 5.95 0.81
N THR A 90 7.41 7.09 1.33
CA THR A 90 6.71 8.38 1.15
C THR A 90 7.68 9.56 1.23
N PHE A 91 7.36 10.63 0.51
CA PHE A 91 8.04 11.92 0.65
C PHE A 91 7.48 12.67 1.85
N SER A 92 8.34 13.41 2.56
CA SER A 92 7.84 14.40 3.50
C SER A 92 7.22 15.57 2.71
N PRO A 93 6.06 16.12 3.13
CA PRO A 93 5.43 17.25 2.45
C PRO A 93 6.32 18.49 2.31
N ASN A 94 7.27 18.65 3.23
CA ASN A 94 8.28 19.72 3.17
C ASN A 94 9.47 19.42 2.22
N GLY A 95 9.48 18.27 1.53
CA GLY A 95 10.51 17.84 0.57
C GLY A 95 11.87 17.50 1.19
N ARG A 96 12.01 17.45 2.51
CA ARG A 96 13.32 17.28 3.18
C ARG A 96 13.73 15.83 3.37
N PHE A 97 12.77 14.93 3.52
CA PHE A 97 12.99 13.54 3.89
C PHE A 97 12.26 12.60 2.94
N ILE A 98 12.84 11.42 2.75
CA ILE A 98 12.14 10.25 2.22
C ILE A 98 12.09 9.23 3.35
N ALA A 99 10.88 8.79 3.72
CA ALA A 99 10.69 7.70 4.66
C ALA A 99 10.55 6.39 3.89
N THR A 100 11.24 5.33 4.32
CA THR A 100 11.07 3.98 3.79
C THR A 100 10.93 2.99 4.94
N ALA A 101 9.83 2.24 4.96
CA ALA A 101 9.51 1.23 5.95
C ALA A 101 9.71 -0.17 5.37
N SER A 102 10.22 -1.11 6.16
CA SER A 102 10.54 -2.46 5.67
C SER A 102 10.17 -3.55 6.67
N THR A 103 9.98 -4.77 6.15
CA THR A 103 9.89 -6.00 6.93
C THR A 103 11.17 -6.31 7.72
N ASP A 104 12.27 -5.59 7.49
CA ASP A 104 13.48 -5.66 8.32
C ASP A 104 13.33 -5.00 9.71
N ARG A 105 12.11 -4.51 10.02
CA ARG A 105 11.73 -3.85 11.27
C ARG A 105 12.42 -2.50 11.45
N SER A 106 12.76 -1.85 10.34
CA SER A 106 13.28 -0.50 10.35
C SER A 106 12.47 0.43 9.46
N VAL A 107 12.37 1.68 9.90
CA VAL A 107 12.01 2.82 9.05
C VAL A 107 13.24 3.68 8.87
N ARG A 108 13.62 3.98 7.64
CA ARG A 108 14.74 4.87 7.33
C ARG A 108 14.23 6.22 6.90
N LEU A 109 14.80 7.27 7.48
CA LEU A 109 14.57 8.65 7.09
C LEU A 109 15.81 9.16 6.38
N THR A 110 15.75 9.21 5.06
CA THR A 110 16.85 9.67 4.20
C THR A 110 16.71 11.16 3.95
N LEU A 111 17.77 11.93 4.17
CA LEU A 111 17.78 13.36 3.84
C LEU A 111 17.84 13.55 2.33
N ARG A 112 16.92 14.33 1.75
CA ARG A 112 16.83 14.54 0.30
C ARG A 112 18.12 15.14 -0.28
N GLU A 113 18.68 16.14 0.40
CA GLU A 113 19.95 16.78 0.02
C GLU A 113 21.13 15.80 -0.08
N SER A 114 21.04 14.65 0.61
CA SER A 114 22.10 13.64 0.60
C SER A 114 21.98 12.62 -0.53
N LEU A 115 20.88 12.60 -1.30
CA LEU A 115 20.63 11.58 -2.33
C LEU A 115 21.61 11.64 -3.51
N GLY A 116 22.32 12.77 -3.70
CA GLY A 116 23.42 12.90 -4.66
C GLY A 116 24.82 12.66 -4.09
N ALA A 117 24.96 12.47 -2.78
CA ALA A 117 26.25 12.22 -2.14
C ALA A 117 26.67 10.76 -2.32
N LYS A 118 27.99 10.50 -2.30
CA LYS A 118 28.53 9.12 -2.37
C LYS A 118 27.95 8.20 -1.30
N ASN A 119 27.68 8.75 -0.10
CA ASN A 119 27.04 8.08 1.02
C ASN A 119 25.83 8.90 1.47
N PRO A 120 24.61 8.58 1.00
CA PRO A 120 23.39 9.23 1.48
C PRO A 120 23.24 9.03 2.98
N THR A 121 22.94 10.11 3.69
CA THR A 121 22.73 10.08 5.13
C THR A 121 21.28 9.71 5.42
N PHE A 122 21.08 8.70 6.26
CA PHE A 122 19.77 8.33 6.75
C PHE A 122 19.80 8.08 8.25
N LYS A 123 18.64 8.26 8.89
CA LYS A 123 18.41 7.88 10.28
C LYS A 123 17.55 6.64 10.32
N THR A 124 17.89 5.72 11.20
CA THR A 124 17.13 4.46 11.37
C THR A 124 16.25 4.56 12.60
N ILE A 125 14.97 4.26 12.42
CA ILE A 125 14.00 4.02 13.47
C ILE A 125 13.80 2.51 13.54
N ASN A 126 14.17 1.90 14.66
CA ASN A 126 13.96 0.47 14.86
C ASN A 126 12.61 0.24 15.54
N LEU A 127 11.80 -0.61 14.93
CA LEU A 127 10.50 -1.01 15.46
C LEU A 127 10.69 -2.22 16.38
N PRO A 128 10.37 -2.11 17.68
CA PRO A 128 10.54 -3.21 18.60
C PRO A 128 9.50 -4.30 18.30
N TYR A 129 9.98 -5.51 18.02
CA TYR A 129 9.19 -6.75 17.88
C TYR A 129 8.25 -6.88 16.68
N ASP A 130 8.13 -5.86 15.83
CA ASP A 130 7.20 -5.84 14.71
C ASP A 130 7.80 -5.12 13.48
N TYR A 131 7.19 -5.24 12.32
CA TYR A 131 7.50 -4.46 11.13
C TYR A 131 6.35 -3.52 10.77
N SER A 132 6.65 -2.51 9.95
CA SER A 132 5.64 -1.55 9.53
C SER A 132 4.90 -2.04 8.29
N THR A 133 3.57 -1.91 8.30
CA THR A 133 2.74 -2.14 7.10
C THR A 133 2.63 -0.88 6.25
N VAL A 134 2.48 0.27 6.89
CA VAL A 134 2.40 1.59 6.25
C VAL A 134 3.12 2.65 7.08
N CYS A 135 3.70 3.63 6.40
CA CYS A 135 4.21 4.86 7.00
C CYS A 135 3.73 6.07 6.20
N SER A 136 3.39 7.15 6.89
CA SER A 136 2.90 8.39 6.26
C SER A 136 3.25 9.61 7.11
N PHE A 137 3.68 10.69 6.47
CA PHE A 137 3.91 11.96 7.16
C PHE A 137 2.60 12.68 7.44
N SER A 138 2.58 13.48 8.50
CA SER A 138 1.57 14.52 8.67
C SER A 138 1.68 15.55 7.56
N SER A 139 0.56 16.15 7.17
CA SER A 139 0.51 17.19 6.14
C SER A 139 1.46 18.38 6.40
N ASP A 140 1.76 18.68 7.67
CA ASP A 140 2.72 19.71 8.07
C ASP A 140 4.19 19.23 8.04
N GLY A 141 4.42 17.94 7.81
CA GLY A 141 5.73 17.28 7.76
C GLY A 141 6.45 17.18 9.11
N LYS A 142 5.80 17.49 10.25
CA LYS A 142 6.43 17.44 11.58
C LYS A 142 6.34 16.07 12.25
N THR A 143 5.40 15.23 11.83
CA THR A 143 5.11 13.92 12.43
C THR A 143 5.12 12.84 11.35
N LEU A 144 5.53 11.63 11.74
CA LEU A 144 5.54 10.44 10.90
C LEU A 144 4.75 9.37 11.64
N GLY A 145 3.63 8.97 11.06
CA GLY A 145 2.86 7.83 11.52
C GLY A 145 3.40 6.55 10.93
N VAL A 146 3.49 5.52 11.76
CA VAL A 146 3.95 4.18 11.38
C VAL A 146 2.96 3.18 11.95
N ALA A 147 2.22 2.48 11.09
CA ALA A 147 1.36 1.37 11.51
C ALA A 147 2.16 0.07 11.52
N THR A 148 2.00 -0.73 12.57
CA THR A 148 2.70 -2.00 12.74
C THR A 148 1.79 -3.20 12.45
N ALA A 149 2.34 -4.28 11.91
CA ALA A 149 1.57 -5.40 11.36
C ALA A 149 0.88 -6.25 12.43
N ASP A 150 1.62 -6.65 13.46
CA ASP A 150 1.18 -7.60 14.48
C ASP A 150 0.57 -6.88 15.70
N GLY A 151 1.16 -5.74 16.07
CA GLY A 151 0.73 -4.94 17.20
C GLY A 151 -0.56 -4.15 16.96
N GLN A 152 -0.99 -4.02 15.70
CA GLN A 152 -2.10 -3.15 15.27
C GLN A 152 -2.05 -1.80 16.00
N ASN A 153 -0.86 -1.22 16.05
CA ASN A 153 -0.58 0.06 16.70
C ASN A 153 -0.13 1.06 15.65
N VAL A 154 -0.54 2.30 15.83
CA VAL A 154 0.06 3.44 15.14
C VAL A 154 1.04 4.11 16.09
N LEU A 155 2.31 4.18 15.69
CA LEU A 155 3.37 4.89 16.38
C LEU A 155 3.59 6.24 15.69
N LEU A 156 3.66 7.31 16.47
CA LEU A 156 3.93 8.66 15.99
C LEU A 156 5.35 9.05 16.34
N TYR A 157 6.14 9.38 15.33
CA TYR A 157 7.50 9.85 15.47
C TYR A 157 7.63 11.33 15.12
N SER A 158 8.45 12.06 15.87
CA SER A 158 8.84 13.44 15.54
C SER A 158 10.33 13.67 15.79
N LYS A 159 10.78 14.93 15.79
CA LYS A 159 12.17 15.36 16.04
C LYS A 159 13.18 14.80 15.03
N PHE A 160 12.79 14.72 13.76
CA PHE A 160 13.63 14.17 12.68
C PHE A 160 14.99 14.88 12.50
N LYS A 161 15.12 16.14 12.93
CA LYS A 161 16.38 16.90 12.87
C LYS A 161 17.44 16.35 13.83
N THR A 162 17.07 15.85 15.00
CA THR A 162 17.99 15.31 16.01
C THR A 162 17.94 13.78 16.00
N LYS A 163 17.13 13.17 16.86
CA LYS A 163 16.88 11.74 16.91
C LYS A 163 15.37 11.54 16.84
N PRO A 164 14.86 10.71 15.90
CA PRO A 164 13.45 10.40 15.88
C PRO A 164 13.02 9.76 17.21
N GLU A 165 11.98 10.32 17.81
CA GLU A 165 11.43 9.88 19.09
C GLU A 165 9.95 9.62 18.95
N VAL A 166 9.46 8.61 19.67
CA VAL A 166 8.02 8.34 19.78
C VAL A 166 7.39 9.45 20.60
N VAL A 167 6.44 10.18 20.01
CA VAL A 167 5.66 11.23 20.67
C VAL A 167 4.25 10.77 21.04
N GLY A 168 3.80 9.65 20.47
CA GLY A 168 2.52 9.04 20.78
C GLY A 168 2.42 7.63 20.20
N SER A 169 1.55 6.83 20.78
CA SER A 169 1.22 5.49 20.29
C SER A 169 -0.19 5.13 20.69
N PHE A 170 -0.94 4.49 19.80
CA PHE A 170 -2.28 4.01 20.13
C PHE A 170 -2.65 2.73 19.37
N PRO A 171 -3.43 1.84 20.01
CA PRO A 171 -3.95 0.64 19.36
C PRO A 171 -5.12 1.01 18.45
N VAL A 172 -5.08 0.54 17.21
CA VAL A 172 -6.16 0.71 16.24
C VAL A 172 -7.03 -0.54 16.09
N GLY A 173 -6.50 -1.71 16.47
CA GLY A 173 -7.25 -2.96 16.54
C GLY A 173 -7.70 -3.55 15.20
N HIS A 174 -7.15 -3.05 14.08
CA HIS A 174 -7.46 -3.52 12.73
C HIS A 174 -6.27 -3.34 11.78
N ASN A 175 -6.19 -4.16 10.72
CA ASN A 175 -5.09 -4.08 9.76
C ASN A 175 -5.17 -2.78 8.93
N VAL A 176 -4.17 -1.91 9.11
CA VAL A 176 -4.12 -0.61 8.44
C VAL A 176 -3.53 -0.76 7.03
N LEU A 177 -4.36 -0.52 6.02
CA LEU A 177 -3.96 -0.44 4.62
C LEU A 177 -3.34 0.91 4.28
N SER A 178 -3.97 1.99 4.74
CA SER A 178 -3.54 3.37 4.47
C SER A 178 -3.68 4.20 5.73
N LEU A 179 -2.64 4.99 6.00
CA LEU A 179 -2.54 5.86 7.15
C LEU A 179 -2.42 7.30 6.64
N LEU A 180 -3.35 8.16 7.03
CA LEU A 180 -3.42 9.56 6.59
C LEU A 180 -3.36 10.45 7.82
N LEU A 181 -2.28 11.24 7.95
CA LEU A 181 -2.10 12.14 9.08
C LEU A 181 -2.48 13.55 8.64
N ASN A 182 -3.70 13.91 8.96
CA ASN A 182 -4.26 15.20 8.61
C ASN A 182 -4.02 16.21 9.73
N ASP A 183 -3.35 17.31 9.40
CA ASP A 183 -3.10 18.40 10.34
C ASP A 183 -3.46 19.76 9.72
N ILE A 184 -4.36 20.50 10.37
CA ILE A 184 -4.66 21.90 10.05
C ILE A 184 -4.56 22.74 11.33
N GLY A 185 -3.33 23.05 11.74
CA GLY A 185 -3.04 23.94 12.86
C GLY A 185 -1.92 23.39 13.72
N ASP A 186 -1.73 23.95 14.93
CA ASP A 186 -0.79 23.40 15.92
C ASP A 186 -1.51 22.68 17.08
N GLU A 187 -2.85 22.74 17.14
CA GLU A 187 -3.63 22.29 18.32
C GLU A 187 -4.23 20.88 18.20
N TRP A 188 -4.40 20.34 17.00
CA TRP A 188 -5.03 19.05 16.80
C TRP A 188 -4.57 18.40 15.50
N MET A 189 -4.47 17.08 15.51
CA MET A 189 -4.21 16.27 14.33
C MET A 189 -5.24 15.15 14.29
N THR A 190 -5.82 14.93 13.10
CA THR A 190 -6.73 13.83 12.84
C THR A 190 -5.97 12.75 12.11
N LEU A 191 -5.91 11.56 12.70
CA LEU A 191 -5.33 10.39 12.05
C LEU A 191 -6.45 9.59 11.44
N LEU A 192 -6.30 9.19 10.19
CA LEU A 192 -7.25 8.31 9.53
C LEU A 192 -6.59 7.01 9.14
N THR A 193 -7.22 5.91 9.53
CA THR A 193 -6.85 4.58 9.10
C THR A 193 -7.92 4.03 8.18
N VAL A 194 -7.47 3.51 7.04
CA VAL A 194 -8.31 2.76 6.11
C VAL A 194 -7.92 1.30 6.24
N GLY A 195 -8.88 0.44 6.56
CA GLY A 195 -8.64 -0.99 6.60
C GLY A 195 -8.77 -1.64 5.21
N ARG A 196 -8.27 -2.88 5.07
CA ARG A 196 -8.18 -3.58 3.77
C ARG A 196 -9.34 -4.55 3.51
N ASP A 197 -9.43 -5.58 4.34
CA ASP A 197 -10.20 -6.80 4.09
C ASP A 197 -11.38 -6.89 5.08
N ASP A 198 -11.19 -7.49 6.25
CA ASP A 198 -12.27 -7.72 7.23
C ASP A 198 -12.83 -6.44 7.85
N ASP A 199 -12.04 -5.36 7.82
CA ASP A 199 -12.46 -4.03 8.21
C ASP A 199 -12.21 -3.08 7.03
N THR A 200 -13.27 -2.69 6.34
CA THR A 200 -13.21 -1.74 5.22
C THR A 200 -13.56 -0.31 5.66
N ASP A 201 -13.68 -0.07 6.96
CA ASP A 201 -14.05 1.23 7.49
C ASP A 201 -12.90 2.22 7.43
N ILE A 202 -13.27 3.50 7.34
CA ILE A 202 -12.38 4.62 7.65
C ILE A 202 -12.58 4.93 9.13
N LYS A 203 -11.52 4.84 9.93
CA LYS A 203 -11.54 5.22 11.35
C LYS A 203 -10.74 6.50 11.55
N CYS A 204 -11.36 7.46 12.22
CA CYS A 204 -10.79 8.77 12.55
C CYS A 204 -10.36 8.75 14.02
N TRP A 205 -9.14 9.14 14.31
CA TRP A 205 -8.55 9.14 15.64
C TRP A 205 -7.97 10.52 15.95
N ASN A 206 -7.89 10.86 17.22
CA ASN A 206 -7.05 11.98 17.68
C ASN A 206 -5.64 11.48 18.04
N THR A 207 -4.74 12.41 18.38
CA THR A 207 -3.35 12.12 18.78
C THR A 207 -3.22 11.31 20.06
N THR A 208 -4.24 11.31 20.92
CA THR A 208 -4.25 10.52 22.16
C THR A 208 -4.73 9.08 21.93
N GLY A 209 -5.14 8.72 20.71
CA GLY A 209 -5.64 7.39 20.38
C GLY A 209 -7.13 7.19 20.63
N THR A 210 -7.87 8.26 20.92
CA THR A 210 -9.33 8.21 21.03
C THR A 210 -9.94 8.11 19.63
N LEU A 211 -10.76 7.08 19.42
CA LEU A 211 -11.57 6.93 18.22
C LEU A 211 -12.65 8.01 18.19
N LEU A 212 -12.55 8.93 17.23
CA LEU A 212 -13.49 10.04 17.02
C LEU A 212 -14.71 9.61 16.22
N GLN A 213 -14.49 8.83 15.15
CA GLN A 213 -15.56 8.37 14.26
C GLN A 213 -15.13 7.10 13.51
N THR A 214 -16.07 6.18 13.32
CA THR A 214 -15.96 5.10 12.32
C THR A 214 -16.95 5.38 11.19
N THR A 215 -16.47 5.29 9.95
CA THR A 215 -17.27 5.54 8.75
C THR A 215 -17.15 4.35 7.82
N SER A 216 -18.25 3.61 7.67
CA SER A 216 -18.29 2.47 6.76
C SER A 216 -18.32 2.92 5.32
N VAL A 217 -17.36 2.43 4.54
CA VAL A 217 -17.31 2.69 3.09
C VAL A 217 -18.35 1.83 2.37
N ASN A 218 -18.87 0.78 3.03
CA ASN A 218 -19.79 -0.20 2.46
C ASN A 218 -19.22 -0.81 1.18
N GLN A 219 -17.95 -1.23 1.26
CA GLN A 219 -17.21 -1.88 0.18
C GLN A 219 -16.70 -3.23 0.63
N ILE A 220 -16.46 -4.13 -0.33
CA ILE A 220 -16.01 -5.50 -0.06
C ILE A 220 -14.53 -5.53 0.35
N GLN A 221 -13.69 -4.74 -0.34
CA GLN A 221 -12.26 -4.68 -0.11
C GLN A 221 -11.73 -3.32 -0.56
N ASN A 222 -10.89 -2.70 0.24
CA ASN A 222 -10.21 -1.47 -0.12
C ASN A 222 -8.82 -1.76 -0.71
N PHE A 223 -8.40 -0.94 -1.67
CA PHE A 223 -7.09 -1.02 -2.31
C PHE A 223 -6.18 0.15 -1.97
N HIS A 224 -6.71 1.35 -1.76
CA HIS A 224 -5.92 2.50 -1.34
C HIS A 224 -6.81 3.58 -0.72
N GLY A 225 -6.37 4.22 0.35
CA GLY A 225 -6.95 5.46 0.86
C GLY A 225 -5.98 6.61 0.65
N VAL A 226 -6.45 7.70 0.03
CA VAL A 226 -5.65 8.92 -0.20
C VAL A 226 -6.36 10.14 0.34
N GLN A 227 -5.57 11.14 0.72
CA GLN A 227 -6.03 12.44 1.20
C GLN A 227 -5.63 13.53 0.22
N SER A 228 -6.49 14.54 0.09
CA SER A 228 -6.18 15.75 -0.69
C SER A 228 -5.17 16.64 0.04
N LEU A 229 -4.29 17.33 -0.70
CA LEU A 229 -3.27 18.22 -0.12
C LEU A 229 -3.86 19.40 0.66
N ASP A 230 -5.07 19.84 0.30
CA ASP A 230 -5.81 20.86 1.05
C ASP A 230 -6.43 20.34 2.35
N ASN A 231 -6.15 19.07 2.72
CA ASN A 231 -6.60 18.42 3.94
C ASN A 231 -8.13 18.34 4.07
N ARG A 232 -8.88 18.47 2.99
CA ARG A 232 -10.35 18.53 3.01
C ARG A 232 -11.00 17.19 2.71
N PHE A 233 -10.47 16.45 1.75
CA PHE A 233 -11.08 15.26 1.18
C PHE A 233 -10.26 14.01 1.42
N ILE A 234 -10.96 12.89 1.44
CA ILE A 234 -10.39 11.54 1.46
C ILE A 234 -11.13 10.72 0.42
N ALA A 235 -10.38 9.99 -0.40
CA ALA A 235 -10.93 9.05 -1.37
C ALA A 235 -10.43 7.64 -1.04
N VAL A 236 -11.30 6.65 -1.26
CA VAL A 236 -10.95 5.23 -1.06
C VAL A 236 -11.22 4.45 -2.34
N ALA A 237 -10.15 3.85 -2.85
CA ALA A 237 -10.15 2.89 -3.95
C ALA A 237 -10.59 1.54 -3.41
N ALA A 238 -11.44 0.82 -4.13
CA ALA A 238 -12.02 -0.43 -3.68
C ALA A 238 -12.22 -1.41 -4.83
N TYR A 239 -12.59 -2.66 -4.50
CA TYR A 239 -12.98 -3.68 -5.47
C TYR A 239 -14.22 -3.32 -6.29
N THR A 240 -14.86 -2.17 -6.02
CA THR A 240 -16.02 -1.67 -6.73
C THR A 240 -15.66 -0.62 -7.78
N PRO A 241 -16.51 -0.45 -8.81
CA PRO A 241 -16.32 0.60 -9.82
C PRO A 241 -16.57 2.02 -9.30
N GLU A 242 -17.32 2.18 -8.21
CA GLU A 242 -17.55 3.48 -7.57
C GLU A 242 -16.39 3.81 -6.62
N VAL A 243 -15.87 5.02 -6.74
CA VAL A 243 -14.99 5.63 -5.72
C VAL A 243 -15.81 6.60 -4.89
N LYS A 244 -15.78 6.44 -3.57
CA LYS A 244 -16.45 7.36 -2.63
C LYS A 244 -15.44 8.38 -2.12
N ILE A 245 -15.83 9.64 -2.14
CA ILE A 245 -15.06 10.76 -1.59
C ILE A 245 -15.77 11.29 -0.36
N TYR A 246 -15.03 11.46 0.72
CA TYR A 246 -15.49 11.93 2.01
C TYR A 246 -14.90 13.31 2.31
N GLU A 247 -15.72 14.23 2.83
CA GLU A 247 -15.27 15.52 3.33
C GLU A 247 -15.07 15.46 4.85
N ILE A 248 -13.91 15.96 5.28
CA ILE A 248 -13.60 16.20 6.69
C ILE A 248 -14.24 17.53 7.09
N GLN A 249 -15.37 17.46 7.79
CA GLN A 249 -16.00 18.64 8.35
C GLN A 249 -15.27 19.08 9.61
N ARG A 250 -15.04 20.38 9.70
CA ARG A 250 -14.34 21.04 10.81
C ARG A 250 -15.22 22.08 11.49
N SER A 251 -14.89 22.36 12.75
CA SER A 251 -15.45 23.46 13.50
C SER A 251 -14.83 24.79 13.07
N LYS A 252 -15.31 25.90 13.63
CA LYS A 252 -14.68 27.22 13.43
C LYS A 252 -13.24 27.29 13.97
N THR A 253 -12.89 26.43 14.93
CA THR A 253 -11.53 26.33 15.50
C THR A 253 -10.66 25.34 14.71
N GLY A 254 -11.16 24.77 13.62
CA GLY A 254 -10.47 23.76 12.82
C GLY A 254 -10.68 22.33 13.32
N ALA A 255 -11.04 22.12 14.59
CA ALA A 255 -11.18 20.77 15.15
C ALA A 255 -12.11 19.86 14.33
N PHE A 256 -11.76 18.58 14.25
CA PHE A 256 -12.58 17.55 13.60
C PHE A 256 -13.99 17.52 14.18
N VAL A 257 -15.00 17.54 13.31
CA VAL A 257 -16.42 17.41 13.69
C VAL A 257 -16.98 16.10 13.18
N LYS A 258 -16.86 15.84 11.88
CA LYS A 258 -17.30 14.58 11.28
C LYS A 258 -16.64 14.31 9.93
N LEU A 259 -16.54 13.03 9.58
CA LEU A 259 -16.28 12.56 8.24
C LEU A 259 -17.61 12.19 7.58
N HIS A 260 -17.92 12.70 6.39
CA HIS A 260 -19.16 12.38 5.70
C HIS A 260 -18.95 12.23 4.20
N LYS A 261 -19.74 11.35 3.55
CA LYS A 261 -19.68 11.20 2.09
C LYS A 261 -20.04 12.54 1.45
N ALA A 262 -19.12 13.08 0.66
CA ALA A 262 -19.32 14.31 -0.09
C ALA A 262 -19.86 13.99 -1.49
N MET A 263 -19.23 13.05 -2.19
CA MET A 263 -19.56 12.72 -3.58
C MET A 263 -19.10 11.30 -3.93
N ALA A 264 -19.42 10.86 -5.14
CA ALA A 264 -18.98 9.59 -5.70
C ALA A 264 -18.55 9.75 -7.16
N LEU A 265 -17.47 9.09 -7.53
CA LEU A 265 -17.04 8.99 -8.93
C LEU A 265 -17.65 7.72 -9.52
N GLN A 266 -18.55 7.89 -10.48
CA GLN A 266 -19.24 6.78 -11.15
C GLN A 266 -18.86 6.75 -12.63
N GLY A 267 -18.50 5.57 -13.13
CA GLY A 267 -18.29 5.37 -14.56
C GLY A 267 -17.30 4.27 -14.93
N HIS A 268 -16.46 3.82 -14.00
CA HIS A 268 -15.67 2.60 -14.21
C HIS A 268 -16.57 1.38 -14.33
N THR A 269 -16.10 0.34 -15.00
CA THR A 269 -16.84 -0.94 -15.14
C THR A 269 -16.26 -2.07 -14.29
N SER A 270 -15.13 -1.81 -13.63
CA SER A 270 -14.46 -2.75 -12.72
C SER A 270 -13.82 -2.01 -11.53
N GLY A 271 -13.29 -2.77 -10.57
CA GLY A 271 -12.68 -2.26 -9.35
C GLY A 271 -11.54 -1.28 -9.59
N VAL A 272 -11.54 -0.17 -8.83
CA VAL A 272 -10.52 0.88 -8.91
C VAL A 272 -9.32 0.49 -8.05
N THR A 273 -8.18 0.24 -8.69
CA THR A 273 -6.96 -0.24 -8.03
C THR A 273 -6.21 0.86 -7.28
N ASP A 274 -6.23 2.08 -7.81
CA ASP A 274 -5.47 3.18 -7.24
C ASP A 274 -6.06 4.56 -7.59
N ILE A 275 -5.74 5.55 -6.77
CA ILE A 275 -6.31 6.90 -6.82
C ILE A 275 -5.26 7.91 -6.39
N ALA A 276 -5.25 9.09 -7.00
CA ALA A 276 -4.50 10.24 -6.53
C ALA A 276 -5.26 11.56 -6.73
N PHE A 277 -5.18 12.46 -5.77
CA PHE A 277 -5.69 13.83 -5.90
C PHE A 277 -4.69 14.71 -6.66
N ASP A 278 -5.18 15.65 -7.46
CA ASP A 278 -4.34 16.75 -7.92
C ASP A 278 -4.01 17.70 -6.77
N GLY A 279 -2.95 18.48 -6.91
CA GLY A 279 -2.42 19.20 -5.77
C GLY A 279 -1.59 20.40 -6.14
N SER A 280 -2.19 21.46 -6.70
CA SER A 280 -1.44 22.70 -6.91
C SER A 280 -1.41 23.50 -5.60
N ASP A 281 -0.24 24.04 -5.22
CA ASP A 281 -0.08 24.93 -4.06
C ASP A 281 -1.02 26.16 -4.06
N GLN A 282 -1.72 26.44 -5.16
CA GLN A 282 -2.43 27.70 -5.37
C GLN A 282 -3.96 27.62 -5.53
N LYS A 283 -4.60 26.44 -5.52
CA LYS A 283 -6.05 26.31 -5.74
C LYS A 283 -6.64 25.13 -4.97
N PRO A 284 -7.96 25.13 -4.65
CA PRO A 284 -8.61 23.95 -4.09
C PRO A 284 -8.35 22.74 -4.98
N VAL A 285 -8.24 21.57 -4.35
CA VAL A 285 -8.08 20.30 -5.06
C VAL A 285 -9.34 20.07 -5.88
N ASN A 286 -9.18 20.05 -7.20
CA ASN A 286 -10.29 20.08 -8.16
C ASN A 286 -10.28 18.86 -9.05
N ARG A 287 -9.21 18.07 -9.06
CA ARG A 287 -9.15 16.85 -9.85
C ARG A 287 -8.69 15.68 -9.02
N ILE A 288 -9.07 14.52 -9.52
CA ILE A 288 -8.67 13.23 -8.99
C ILE A 288 -8.46 12.32 -10.19
N VAL A 289 -7.44 11.48 -10.10
CA VAL A 289 -7.13 10.46 -11.11
C VAL A 289 -7.41 9.10 -10.50
N THR A 290 -8.02 8.22 -11.27
CA THR A 290 -8.35 6.85 -10.86
C THR A 290 -7.83 5.86 -11.89
N ALA A 291 -7.23 4.77 -11.42
CA ALA A 291 -6.85 3.61 -12.25
C ALA A 291 -7.74 2.42 -11.90
N SER A 292 -8.20 1.69 -12.90
CA SER A 292 -9.12 0.57 -12.71
C SER A 292 -8.69 -0.68 -13.48
N LYS A 293 -9.13 -1.84 -12.98
CA LYS A 293 -9.02 -3.14 -13.64
C LYS A 293 -9.79 -3.20 -14.97
N ASP A 294 -10.66 -2.23 -15.26
CA ASP A 294 -11.30 -2.07 -16.57
C ASP A 294 -10.32 -1.62 -17.68
N GLY A 295 -9.07 -1.35 -17.31
CA GLY A 295 -8.02 -0.93 -18.23
C GLY A 295 -8.01 0.58 -18.48
N THR A 296 -8.85 1.35 -17.77
CA THR A 296 -8.90 2.80 -17.92
C THR A 296 -8.21 3.53 -16.77
N VAL A 297 -7.58 4.66 -17.13
CA VAL A 297 -7.22 5.73 -16.21
C VAL A 297 -8.12 6.91 -16.51
N ARG A 298 -8.81 7.43 -15.49
CA ARG A 298 -9.76 8.54 -15.66
C ARG A 298 -9.32 9.75 -14.86
N VAL A 299 -9.51 10.92 -15.45
CA VAL A 299 -9.31 12.22 -14.81
C VAL A 299 -10.68 12.84 -14.56
N TRP A 300 -10.98 13.14 -13.31
CA TRP A 300 -12.27 13.66 -12.89
C TRP A 300 -12.14 15.11 -12.44
N ASP A 301 -13.19 15.89 -12.69
CA ASP A 301 -13.42 17.20 -12.08
C ASP A 301 -14.32 16.99 -10.85
N ILE A 302 -13.79 17.35 -9.69
CA ILE A 302 -14.49 17.30 -8.40
C ILE A 302 -14.84 18.70 -7.89
N ASN A 303 -14.58 19.76 -8.68
CA ASN A 303 -15.02 21.12 -8.38
C ASN A 303 -16.52 21.28 -8.70
N VAL A 304 -17.34 20.51 -8.00
CA VAL A 304 -18.78 20.45 -8.16
C VAL A 304 -19.48 20.90 -6.90
N ARG A 305 -20.72 21.39 -7.04
CA ARG A 305 -21.56 21.72 -5.89
C ARG A 305 -22.20 20.45 -5.35
N TYR A 306 -21.40 19.58 -4.75
CA TYR A 306 -21.87 18.29 -4.21
C TYR A 306 -22.92 18.43 -3.10
N LYS A 307 -23.01 19.59 -2.43
CA LYS A 307 -24.12 19.90 -1.49
C LYS A 307 -25.47 20.10 -2.17
N LEU A 308 -25.47 20.35 -3.48
CA LEU A 308 -26.63 20.44 -4.35
C LEU A 308 -26.77 19.17 -5.22
N GLU A 309 -26.10 18.08 -4.83
CA GLU A 309 -26.10 16.79 -5.56
C GLU A 309 -25.60 16.91 -7.01
N GLU A 310 -24.73 17.88 -7.29
CA GLU A 310 -24.02 17.92 -8.57
C GLU A 310 -22.95 16.82 -8.61
N ASP A 311 -23.05 15.93 -9.60
CA ASP A 311 -22.12 14.83 -9.78
C ASP A 311 -20.77 15.28 -10.36
N PRO A 312 -19.65 14.71 -9.87
CA PRO A 312 -18.33 14.87 -10.46
C PRO A 312 -18.30 14.44 -11.93
N LYS A 313 -17.52 15.15 -12.75
CA LYS A 313 -17.49 14.93 -14.20
C LYS A 313 -16.20 14.23 -14.61
N CYS A 314 -16.30 13.15 -15.37
CA CYS A 314 -15.14 12.54 -16.01
C CYS A 314 -14.69 13.47 -17.16
N ILE A 315 -13.55 14.15 -16.99
CA ILE A 315 -13.01 15.09 -18.00
C ILE A 315 -12.41 14.30 -19.15
N LYS A 316 -11.59 13.29 -18.82
CA LYS A 316 -10.84 12.51 -19.79
C LYS A 316 -10.70 11.06 -19.34
N THR A 317 -10.70 10.16 -20.32
CA THR A 317 -10.46 8.73 -20.13
C THR A 317 -9.31 8.31 -21.02
N PHE A 318 -8.33 7.64 -20.44
CA PHE A 318 -7.24 7.00 -21.14
C PHE A 318 -7.43 5.49 -21.05
N GLN A 319 -7.31 4.79 -22.18
CA GLN A 319 -7.40 3.33 -22.23
C GLN A 319 -6.00 2.75 -22.41
N ALA A 320 -5.63 1.81 -21.55
CA ALA A 320 -4.40 1.05 -21.68
C ALA A 320 -4.40 0.29 -23.02
N PRO A 321 -3.28 0.27 -23.78
CA PRO A 321 -3.18 -0.52 -25.01
C PRO A 321 -3.43 -2.02 -24.79
N SER A 322 -3.06 -2.53 -23.61
CA SER A 322 -3.37 -3.89 -23.18
C SER A 322 -3.37 -3.99 -21.65
N GLY A 323 -4.20 -4.88 -21.09
CA GLY A 323 -4.27 -5.09 -19.65
C GLY A 323 -4.85 -3.89 -18.90
N HIS A 324 -4.33 -3.62 -17.69
CA HIS A 324 -4.72 -2.49 -16.87
C HIS A 324 -3.52 -1.91 -16.13
N TYR A 325 -3.64 -0.63 -15.74
CA TYR A 325 -2.67 0.02 -14.88
C TYR A 325 -2.96 -0.31 -13.42
N SER A 326 -1.92 -0.67 -12.67
CA SER A 326 -2.02 -1.09 -11.27
C SER A 326 -2.05 0.09 -10.32
N THR A 327 -1.15 1.05 -10.53
CA THR A 327 -1.00 2.23 -9.66
C THR A 327 -1.01 3.49 -10.49
N VAL A 328 -1.44 4.60 -9.88
CA VAL A 328 -1.49 5.90 -10.54
C VAL A 328 -1.19 7.01 -9.55
N ASP A 329 -0.49 8.03 -10.03
CA ASP A 329 -0.34 9.29 -9.31
C ASP A 329 -0.33 10.46 -10.30
N ILE A 330 -0.62 11.67 -9.82
CA ILE A 330 -0.65 12.89 -10.62
C ILE A 330 0.28 13.93 -9.99
N THR A 331 1.03 14.65 -10.83
CA THR A 331 1.88 15.72 -10.31
C THR A 331 1.04 16.81 -9.63
N PRO A 332 1.58 17.47 -8.60
CA PRO A 332 0.97 18.63 -7.95
C PRO A 332 0.40 19.67 -8.94
N ASN A 333 1.15 20.02 -9.98
CA ASN A 333 0.72 20.97 -11.00
C ASN A 333 -0.36 20.44 -11.98
N GLY A 334 -0.68 19.15 -11.93
CA GLY A 334 -1.66 18.48 -12.80
C GLY A 334 -1.22 18.31 -14.26
N GLU A 335 0.07 18.44 -14.56
CA GLU A 335 0.62 18.33 -15.92
C GLU A 335 0.93 16.88 -16.33
N TRP A 336 1.37 16.04 -15.39
CA TRP A 336 1.78 14.67 -15.65
C TRP A 336 1.01 13.69 -14.79
N ILE A 337 0.63 12.56 -15.38
CA ILE A 337 0.16 11.37 -14.67
C ILE A 337 1.22 10.30 -14.80
N ALA A 338 1.67 9.74 -13.68
CA ALA A 338 2.45 8.53 -13.66
C ALA A 338 1.52 7.33 -13.48
N MET A 339 1.72 6.30 -14.29
CA MET A 339 0.93 5.06 -14.23
C MET A 339 1.83 3.85 -14.39
N THR A 340 1.45 2.72 -13.81
CA THR A 340 2.30 1.52 -13.80
C THR A 340 1.56 0.31 -14.34
N GLN A 341 2.28 -0.56 -15.05
CA GLN A 341 1.78 -1.85 -15.50
C GLN A 341 2.86 -2.89 -15.26
N GLY A 342 2.60 -3.80 -14.31
CA GLY A 342 3.61 -4.76 -13.86
C GLY A 342 4.81 -4.04 -13.27
N SER A 343 5.99 -4.19 -13.90
CA SER A 343 7.23 -3.54 -13.46
C SER A 343 7.61 -2.29 -14.26
N SER A 344 6.76 -1.86 -15.19
CA SER A 344 7.02 -0.71 -16.07
C SER A 344 6.27 0.53 -15.61
N LEU A 345 6.89 1.69 -15.81
CA LEU A 345 6.36 3.01 -15.47
C LEU A 345 6.13 3.81 -16.74
N PHE A 346 5.01 4.53 -16.81
CA PHE A 346 4.63 5.36 -17.94
C PHE A 346 4.30 6.77 -17.44
N PHE A 347 4.78 7.78 -18.15
CA PHE A 347 4.40 9.18 -17.92
C PHE A 347 3.48 9.64 -19.05
N LEU A 348 2.26 9.99 -18.66
CA LEU A 348 1.21 10.52 -19.51
C LEU A 348 1.13 12.03 -19.35
N ASP A 349 1.21 12.75 -20.47
CA ASP A 349 0.95 14.19 -20.52
C ASP A 349 -0.57 14.42 -20.45
N VAL A 350 -1.02 15.14 -19.43
CA VAL A 350 -2.46 15.38 -19.16
C VAL A 350 -3.10 16.27 -20.23
N ALA A 351 -2.35 17.19 -20.82
CA ALA A 351 -2.87 18.08 -21.85
C ALA A 351 -3.19 17.30 -23.13
N THR A 352 -2.27 16.45 -23.58
CA THR A 352 -2.42 15.66 -24.82
C THR A 352 -3.07 14.30 -24.63
N MET A 353 -3.11 13.77 -23.40
CA MET A 353 -3.49 12.38 -23.09
C MET A 353 -2.67 11.35 -23.86
N THR A 354 -1.39 11.63 -24.06
CA THR A 354 -0.47 10.71 -24.73
C THR A 354 0.64 10.31 -23.78
N VAL A 355 1.05 9.04 -23.87
CA VAL A 355 2.22 8.55 -23.15
C VAL A 355 3.45 9.15 -23.85
N ARG A 356 4.22 9.96 -23.14
CA ARG A 356 5.41 10.62 -23.68
C ARG A 356 6.70 9.89 -23.33
N HIS A 357 6.71 9.25 -22.15
CA HIS A 357 7.88 8.54 -21.66
C HIS A 357 7.47 7.19 -21.07
N GLU A 358 8.25 6.18 -21.40
CA GLU A 358 8.10 4.82 -20.90
C GLU A 358 9.41 4.37 -20.30
N VAL A 359 9.34 3.84 -19.09
CA VAL A 359 10.47 3.25 -18.39
C VAL A 359 10.14 1.78 -18.19
N LEU A 360 10.58 0.97 -19.16
CA LEU A 360 10.43 -0.48 -19.10
C LEU A 360 11.31 -1.04 -17.98
N HIS A 361 10.77 -1.97 -17.20
CA HIS A 361 11.48 -2.53 -16.03
C HIS A 361 11.97 -1.45 -15.06
N ALA A 362 11.13 -0.42 -14.84
CA ALA A 362 11.39 0.64 -13.87
C ALA A 362 11.66 0.08 -12.47
N GLN A 363 11.10 -1.08 -12.14
CA GLN A 363 11.47 -1.86 -10.97
C GLN A 363 11.80 -3.31 -11.36
N ASP A 364 12.54 -4.02 -10.51
CA ASP A 364 12.94 -5.41 -10.79
C ASP A 364 11.76 -6.40 -10.66
N ASP A 365 10.71 -5.98 -9.96
CA ASP A 365 9.47 -6.70 -9.74
C ASP A 365 8.24 -5.80 -9.95
N ALA A 366 7.04 -6.32 -9.71
CA ALA A 366 5.80 -5.56 -9.89
C ALA A 366 5.77 -4.33 -8.96
N ILE A 367 5.44 -3.17 -9.53
CA ILE A 367 5.34 -1.91 -8.81
C ILE A 367 4.06 -1.93 -7.96
N SER A 368 4.22 -1.76 -6.65
CA SER A 368 3.12 -1.76 -5.68
C SER A 368 2.60 -0.36 -5.38
N ARG A 369 3.48 0.66 -5.42
CA ARG A 369 3.15 2.06 -5.17
C ARG A 369 4.07 3.01 -5.93
N ILE A 370 3.51 4.16 -6.26
CA ILE A 370 4.23 5.31 -6.77
C ILE A 370 3.73 6.56 -6.04
N GLU A 371 4.60 7.55 -5.87
CA GLU A 371 4.26 8.81 -5.19
C GLU A 371 5.13 9.95 -5.76
N PHE A 372 4.52 11.03 -6.22
CA PHE A 372 5.21 12.26 -6.60
C PHE A 372 5.63 13.04 -5.35
N ASP A 373 6.76 13.74 -5.43
CA ASP A 373 7.11 14.70 -4.40
C ASP A 373 6.20 15.93 -4.45
N ALA A 374 6.14 16.68 -3.35
CA ALA A 374 5.30 17.87 -3.24
C ALA A 374 5.63 18.95 -4.29
N ALA A 375 6.84 18.93 -4.86
CA ALA A 375 7.24 19.84 -5.93
C ALA A 375 6.88 19.35 -7.35
N GLY A 376 6.49 18.08 -7.52
CA GLY A 376 6.25 17.44 -8.82
C GLY A 376 7.52 17.25 -9.65
N ALA A 377 8.69 17.27 -9.04
CA ALA A 377 10.00 17.14 -9.69
C ALA A 377 10.51 15.69 -9.70
N GLU A 378 10.09 14.87 -8.74
CA GLU A 378 10.53 13.49 -8.59
C GLU A 378 9.35 12.55 -8.33
N LEU A 379 9.49 11.30 -8.75
CA LEU A 379 8.55 10.20 -8.53
C LEU A 379 9.25 9.06 -7.81
N LEU A 380 8.72 8.68 -6.66
CA LEU A 380 9.10 7.50 -5.92
C LEU A 380 8.44 6.26 -6.54
N VAL A 381 9.21 5.18 -6.70
CA VAL A 381 8.72 3.90 -7.22
C VAL A 381 9.08 2.77 -6.26
N GLN A 382 8.05 2.13 -5.69
CA GLN A 382 8.16 1.00 -4.77
C GLN A 382 7.78 -0.31 -5.47
N GLY A 383 8.61 -1.33 -5.30
CA GLY A 383 8.30 -2.70 -5.72
C GLY A 383 7.57 -3.50 -4.64
N THR A 384 6.88 -4.56 -5.04
CA THR A 384 6.09 -5.42 -4.13
C THR A 384 6.97 -6.22 -3.14
N THR A 385 8.10 -6.71 -3.62
CA THR A 385 9.09 -7.55 -2.92
C THR A 385 10.48 -6.92 -2.94
N SER A 386 10.64 -5.81 -3.66
CA SER A 386 11.89 -5.07 -3.75
C SER A 386 12.37 -4.56 -2.39
N ARG A 387 13.69 -4.59 -2.22
CA ARG A 387 14.39 -4.04 -1.06
C ARG A 387 14.98 -2.65 -1.34
N VAL A 388 14.66 -2.11 -2.51
CA VAL A 388 15.16 -0.81 -2.98
C VAL A 388 14.00 0.05 -3.45
N ILE A 389 14.06 1.32 -3.12
CA ILE A 389 13.23 2.35 -3.76
C ILE A 389 14.02 2.97 -4.90
N LYS A 390 13.37 3.13 -6.05
CA LYS A 390 13.92 3.87 -7.17
C LYS A 390 13.19 5.21 -7.26
N VAL A 391 13.94 6.29 -7.45
CA VAL A 391 13.40 7.65 -7.62
C VAL A 391 13.72 8.11 -9.02
N TYR A 392 12.69 8.52 -9.75
CA TYR A 392 12.76 9.00 -11.12
C TYR A 392 12.51 10.51 -11.15
N ARG A 393 13.21 11.23 -12.02
CA ARG A 393 12.89 12.62 -12.34
C ARG A 393 11.63 12.66 -13.19
N VAL A 394 10.75 13.59 -12.89
CA VAL A 394 9.61 13.88 -13.76
C VAL A 394 10.13 14.54 -15.04
N PRO A 395 9.69 14.08 -16.22
CA PRO A 395 10.04 14.71 -17.47
C PRO A 395 9.66 16.20 -17.47
N LYS A 396 10.49 17.03 -18.10
CA LYS A 396 10.12 18.42 -18.35
C LYS A 396 9.13 18.46 -19.51
N ALA A 397 8.09 19.29 -19.36
CA ALA A 397 7.08 19.53 -20.39
C ALA A 397 7.67 20.08 -21.69
#